data_AF-A0A2G8T9B0-F1
#
_entry.id   AF-A0A2G8T9B0-F1
#
_cell.length_a   1.000
_cell.length_b   1.000
_cell.length_c   1.000
_cell.angle_alpha   90.00
_cell.angle_beta   90.00
_cell.angle_gamma   90.00
#
_symmetry.space_group_name_H-M   'P 1'
#
loop_
_entity.id
_entity.type
_entity.pdbx_description
1 polymer ?
#
loop_
_entity_poly.entity_id
_entity_poly.type
_entity_poly.pdbx_seq_one_letter_code
_entity_poly.pdbx_strand_id
1 'polypeptide(L)'
;MPPNAIDVITTIGASRIAPYRSHFQCKTDEETLGAYFWGQAVSSAFQACLGMYEVTLRNAIHAAASKFANNANWYDYSQTWALPLYGTTKDKITDELYSGTPSLRRAPQPTPDAVVSSLSFGFWNGFLNGLTSREQPRILTDTFAFHPHSKPKHWSITSNVADLMEKLQKIQRLRNAVAHLEPIWKKHRLKGTETHWSHCVVSLRELHDDMMQIMSWCCPHAASAVEHSYARRLFLGICSTNAVKAFKADPFAAGRMMPFADLLPRSSYSMPPSYAWIAPQGNAYWSAMRPVLTY
;
A
#
# COMPACT_ATOMS: atom_id res chain seq x y z
N MET A 1 -36.59 -3.38 -2.40
CA MET A 1 -36.73 -2.86 -3.78
C MET A 1 -35.46 -3.18 -4.55
N PRO A 2 -35.52 -3.52 -5.84
CA PRO A 2 -34.32 -3.56 -6.66
C PRO A 2 -33.72 -2.15 -6.75
N PRO A 3 -32.38 -2.02 -6.83
CA PRO A 3 -31.74 -0.72 -6.95
C PRO A 3 -32.11 0.00 -8.25
N ASN A 4 -32.40 1.30 -8.17
CA ASN A 4 -32.69 2.17 -9.32
C ASN A 4 -31.42 2.94 -9.72
N ALA A 5 -30.92 2.72 -10.94
CA ALA A 5 -29.68 3.33 -11.39
C ALA A 5 -29.73 4.87 -11.48
N ILE A 6 -30.89 5.43 -11.84
CA ILE A 6 -31.08 6.89 -12.02
C ILE A 6 -30.99 7.60 -10.67
N ASP A 7 -31.69 7.08 -9.65
CA ASP A 7 -31.69 7.66 -8.31
C ASP A 7 -30.29 7.62 -7.68
N VAL A 8 -29.56 6.51 -7.90
CA VAL A 8 -28.17 6.35 -7.46
C VAL A 8 -27.25 7.35 -8.16
N ILE A 9 -27.32 7.47 -9.49
CA ILE A 9 -26.51 8.43 -10.26
C ILE A 9 -26.79 9.87 -9.83
N THR A 10 -28.06 10.20 -9.61
CA THR A 10 -28.47 11.53 -9.13
C THR A 10 -27.84 11.85 -7.79
N THR A 11 -27.78 10.87 -6.88
CA THR A 11 -27.15 11.00 -5.56
C THR A 11 -25.63 11.15 -5.64
N ILE A 12 -24.97 10.40 -6.53
CA ILE A 12 -23.51 10.50 -6.74
C ILE A 12 -23.12 11.87 -7.33
N GLY A 13 -24.00 12.45 -8.13
CA GLY A 13 -23.86 13.78 -8.70
C GLY A 13 -23.17 13.81 -10.07
N ALA A 14 -23.64 14.72 -10.92
CA ALA A 14 -23.25 14.82 -12.33
C ALA A 14 -21.73 15.01 -12.54
N SER A 15 -21.06 15.79 -11.68
CA SER A 15 -19.63 16.05 -11.79
C SER A 15 -18.77 14.80 -11.60
N ARG A 16 -19.24 13.85 -10.78
CA ARG A 16 -18.56 12.57 -10.53
C ARG A 16 -18.88 11.55 -11.62
N ILE A 17 -20.11 11.54 -12.13
CA ILE A 17 -20.58 10.53 -13.09
C ILE A 17 -20.23 10.86 -14.56
N ALA A 18 -20.31 12.12 -14.97
CA ALA A 18 -20.09 12.53 -16.36
C ALA A 18 -18.71 12.08 -16.95
N PRO A 19 -17.61 12.10 -16.18
CA PRO A 19 -16.34 11.53 -16.64
C PRO A 19 -16.43 10.04 -16.98
N TYR A 20 -17.17 9.25 -16.21
CA TYR A 20 -17.34 7.82 -16.48
C TYR A 20 -18.15 7.60 -17.76
N ARG A 21 -19.29 8.29 -17.90
CA ARG A 21 -20.14 8.17 -19.10
C ARG A 21 -19.37 8.49 -20.38
N SER A 22 -18.61 9.59 -20.38
CA SER A 22 -17.83 10.04 -21.53
C SER A 22 -16.63 9.12 -21.82
N HIS A 23 -15.83 8.79 -20.81
CA HIS A 23 -14.62 7.98 -21.01
C HIS A 23 -14.94 6.56 -21.46
N PHE A 24 -15.90 5.89 -20.82
CA PHE A 24 -16.29 4.50 -21.12
C PHE A 24 -17.35 4.37 -22.21
N GLN A 25 -17.71 5.49 -22.86
CA GLN A 25 -18.66 5.55 -23.96
C GLN A 25 -19.99 4.86 -23.59
N CYS A 26 -20.51 5.17 -22.40
CA CYS A 26 -21.70 4.52 -21.88
C CYS A 26 -22.97 5.06 -22.54
N LYS A 27 -23.84 4.15 -22.98
CA LYS A 27 -25.09 4.47 -23.67
C LYS A 27 -26.22 4.72 -22.67
N THR A 28 -26.33 3.88 -21.65
CA THR A 28 -27.40 3.96 -20.63
C THR A 28 -26.87 4.40 -19.27
N ASP A 29 -27.80 4.69 -18.36
CA ASP A 29 -27.47 5.02 -16.97
C ASP A 29 -26.94 3.78 -16.21
N GLU A 30 -27.45 2.59 -16.51
CA GLU A 30 -26.95 1.32 -15.98
C GLU A 30 -25.50 1.07 -16.42
N GLU A 31 -25.18 1.27 -17.71
CA GLU A 31 -23.79 1.16 -18.19
C GLU A 31 -22.87 2.18 -17.49
N THR A 32 -23.39 3.37 -17.23
CA THR A 32 -22.64 4.45 -16.57
C THR A 32 -22.38 4.12 -15.10
N LEU A 33 -23.40 3.64 -14.38
CA LEU A 33 -23.29 3.18 -13.01
C LEU A 33 -22.36 1.96 -12.92
N GLY A 34 -22.41 1.05 -13.88
CA GLY A 34 -21.49 -0.07 -14.00
C GLY A 34 -20.04 0.37 -14.14
N ALA A 35 -19.76 1.30 -15.05
CA ALA A 35 -18.42 1.88 -15.19
C ALA A 35 -17.93 2.57 -13.90
N TYR A 36 -18.83 3.23 -13.16
CA TYR A 36 -18.54 3.81 -11.86
C TYR A 36 -18.17 2.75 -10.83
N PHE A 37 -18.97 1.68 -10.70
CA PHE A 37 -18.68 0.57 -9.80
C PHE A 37 -17.40 -0.18 -10.16
N TRP A 38 -17.11 -0.36 -11.45
CA TRP A 38 -15.80 -0.88 -11.88
C TRP A 38 -14.66 0.02 -11.39
N GLY A 39 -14.80 1.34 -11.50
CA GLY A 39 -13.82 2.33 -11.03
C GLY A 39 -13.55 2.23 -9.52
N GLN A 40 -14.61 2.00 -8.72
CA GLN A 40 -14.46 1.73 -7.29
C GLN A 40 -13.78 0.38 -7.05
N ALA A 41 -14.23 -0.67 -7.71
CA ALA A 41 -13.71 -2.03 -7.55
C ALA A 41 -12.21 -2.12 -7.90
N VAL A 42 -11.78 -1.49 -8.98
CA VAL A 42 -10.35 -1.46 -9.36
C VAL A 42 -9.52 -0.66 -8.36
N SER A 43 -10.05 0.46 -7.85
CA SER A 43 -9.38 1.28 -6.83
C SER A 43 -9.21 0.50 -5.51
N SER A 44 -10.26 -0.21 -5.07
CA SER A 44 -10.21 -1.07 -3.88
C SER A 44 -9.22 -2.22 -4.03
N ALA A 45 -9.19 -2.90 -5.19
CA ALA A 45 -8.23 -3.97 -5.46
C ALA A 45 -6.78 -3.44 -5.47
N PHE A 46 -6.58 -2.23 -6.03
CA PHE A 46 -5.27 -1.58 -6.06
C PHE A 46 -4.80 -1.18 -4.65
N GLN A 47 -5.70 -0.70 -3.78
CA GLN A 47 -5.39 -0.31 -2.41
C GLN A 47 -4.73 -1.44 -1.61
N ALA A 48 -5.21 -2.67 -1.77
CA ALA A 48 -4.63 -3.83 -1.09
C ALA A 48 -3.17 -4.09 -1.54
N CYS A 49 -2.86 -3.88 -2.82
CA CYS A 49 -1.50 -4.01 -3.33
C CYS A 49 -0.61 -2.86 -2.84
N LEU A 50 -1.15 -1.64 -2.79
CA LEU A 50 -0.46 -0.45 -2.27
C LEU A 50 -0.05 -0.60 -0.80
N GLY A 51 -0.88 -1.26 0.02
CA GLY A 51 -0.57 -1.45 1.45
C GLY A 51 0.76 -2.17 1.69
N MET A 52 1.01 -3.28 0.97
CA MET A 52 2.27 -4.02 1.10
C MET A 52 3.45 -3.22 0.54
N TYR A 53 3.24 -2.54 -0.59
CA TYR A 53 4.25 -1.68 -1.20
C TYR A 53 4.66 -0.53 -0.25
N GLU A 54 3.70 0.18 0.34
CA GLU A 54 3.94 1.31 1.25
C GLU A 54 4.71 0.86 2.50
N VAL A 55 4.33 -0.26 3.11
CA VAL A 55 5.04 -0.81 4.28
C VAL A 55 6.45 -1.28 3.91
N THR A 56 6.63 -1.93 2.76
CA THR A 56 7.95 -2.41 2.33
C THR A 56 8.89 -1.24 2.04
N LEU A 57 8.42 -0.25 1.28
CA LEU A 57 9.22 0.92 0.91
C LEU A 57 9.61 1.74 2.15
N ARG A 58 8.65 2.06 3.03
CA ARG A 58 8.94 2.87 4.22
C ARG A 58 9.94 2.19 5.15
N ASN A 59 9.81 0.88 5.34
CA ASN A 59 10.70 0.13 6.22
C ASN A 59 12.10 0.02 5.62
N ALA A 60 12.22 -0.15 4.29
CA ALA A 60 13.50 -0.15 3.61
C ALA A 60 14.21 1.22 3.72
N ILE A 61 13.48 2.32 3.50
CA ILE A 61 14.01 3.68 3.66
C ILE A 61 14.43 3.92 5.11
N HIS A 62 13.56 3.58 6.07
CA HIS A 62 13.85 3.77 7.49
C HIS A 62 15.11 2.99 7.92
N ALA A 63 15.26 1.73 7.48
CA ALA A 63 16.43 0.92 7.77
C ALA A 63 17.71 1.52 7.17
N ALA A 64 17.66 1.96 5.90
CA ALA A 64 18.79 2.60 5.23
C ALA A 64 19.20 3.93 5.88
N ALA A 65 18.21 4.77 6.22
CA ALA A 65 18.45 6.04 6.91
C ALA A 65 19.01 5.84 8.32
N SER A 66 18.49 4.86 9.07
CA SER A 66 19.01 4.50 10.40
C SER A 66 20.45 4.01 10.32
N LYS A 67 20.77 3.13 9.36
CA LYS A 67 22.13 2.65 9.13
C LYS A 67 23.09 3.79 8.79
N PHE A 68 22.68 4.73 7.96
CA PHE A 68 23.48 5.92 7.65
C PHE A 68 23.69 6.80 8.89
N ALA A 69 22.67 6.92 9.74
CA ALA A 69 22.68 7.67 10.99
C ALA A 69 23.27 6.90 12.19
N ASN A 70 24.13 5.90 11.96
CA ASN A 70 24.74 5.10 13.04
C ASN A 70 23.71 4.47 14.00
N ASN A 71 22.58 4.00 13.46
CA ASN A 71 21.43 3.43 14.16
C ASN A 71 20.74 4.39 15.16
N ALA A 72 20.95 5.70 15.04
CA ALA A 72 20.18 6.72 15.73
C ALA A 72 18.81 6.92 15.08
N ASN A 73 17.90 7.60 15.78
CA ASN A 73 16.67 8.09 15.17
C ASN A 73 17.03 9.25 14.24
N TRP A 74 17.26 8.93 12.97
CA TRP A 74 17.72 9.86 11.94
C TRP A 74 16.82 11.10 11.78
N TYR A 75 15.58 11.06 12.24
CA TYR A 75 14.63 12.17 12.19
C TYR A 75 14.65 13.08 13.44
N ASP A 76 15.28 12.64 14.54
CA ASP A 76 15.25 13.32 15.83
C ASP A 76 16.47 14.21 16.01
N TYR A 77 16.30 15.52 15.81
CA TYR A 77 17.36 16.53 15.96
C TYR A 77 17.95 16.67 17.37
N SER A 78 17.38 16.03 18.39
CA SER A 78 18.04 15.92 19.69
C SER A 78 19.19 14.91 19.70
N GLN A 79 19.36 14.12 18.63
CA GLN A 79 20.40 13.11 18.49
C GLN A 79 21.53 13.57 17.57
N THR A 80 22.76 13.11 17.86
CA THR A 80 24.00 13.53 17.16
C THR A 80 24.00 13.21 15.66
N TRP A 81 23.35 12.12 15.26
CA TRP A 81 23.39 11.60 13.89
C TRP A 81 22.11 11.88 13.10
N ALA A 82 21.33 12.88 13.51
CA ALA A 82 20.12 13.29 12.80
C ALA A 82 20.44 13.74 11.36
N LEU A 83 19.58 13.34 10.44
CA LEU A 83 19.60 13.75 9.04
C LEU A 83 18.86 15.07 8.87
N PRO A 84 19.29 15.94 7.93
CA PRO A 84 18.57 17.15 7.63
C PRO A 84 17.22 16.84 6.95
N LEU A 85 16.16 17.38 7.54
CA LEU A 85 14.79 17.41 7.04
C LEU A 85 14.40 18.86 6.74
N TYR A 86 13.60 19.04 5.69
CA TYR A 86 13.22 20.37 5.20
C TYR A 86 11.71 20.45 4.98
N GLY A 87 11.18 21.68 5.10
CA GLY A 87 9.78 22.00 4.85
C GLY A 87 8.81 21.04 5.54
N THR A 88 7.81 20.59 4.78
CA THR A 88 6.72 19.74 5.29
C THR A 88 7.17 18.39 5.84
N THR A 89 8.33 17.86 5.42
CA THR A 89 8.91 16.63 5.99
C THR A 89 9.34 16.88 7.44
N LYS A 90 9.97 18.02 7.71
CA LYS A 90 10.37 18.43 9.07
C LYS A 90 9.15 18.71 9.94
N ASP A 91 8.15 19.39 9.40
CA ASP A 91 6.93 19.73 10.13
C ASP A 91 6.21 18.46 10.61
N LYS A 92 6.08 17.46 9.73
CA LYS A 92 5.48 16.16 10.08
C LYS A 92 6.21 15.44 11.21
N ILE A 93 7.54 15.41 11.21
CA ILE A 93 8.30 14.82 12.33
C ILE A 93 8.11 15.62 13.61
N THR A 94 8.03 16.95 13.49
CA THR A 94 7.80 17.82 14.65
C THR A 94 6.42 17.52 15.28
N ASP A 95 5.38 17.33 14.46
CA ASP A 95 4.04 16.96 14.92
C ASP A 95 4.01 15.60 15.62
N GLU A 96 4.87 14.66 15.21
CA GLU A 96 5.00 13.34 15.84
C GLU A 96 5.75 13.40 17.18
N LEU A 97 6.81 14.20 17.29
CA LEU A 97 7.68 14.23 18.47
C LEU A 97 7.27 15.25 19.54
N TYR A 98 6.52 16.27 19.14
CA TYR A 98 6.13 17.40 19.97
C TYR A 98 4.60 17.57 19.99
N SER A 99 4.10 18.33 20.97
CA SER A 99 2.67 18.64 21.12
C SER A 99 2.47 19.89 21.97
N GLY A 100 1.31 20.55 21.81
CA GLY A 100 0.87 21.66 22.65
C GLY A 100 1.34 23.05 22.20
N THR A 101 0.90 24.06 22.94
CA THR A 101 1.26 25.47 22.74
C THR A 101 1.66 26.07 24.10
N PRO A 102 2.95 26.35 24.37
CA PRO A 102 4.11 26.20 23.48
C PRO A 102 4.43 24.73 23.16
N SER A 103 5.14 24.50 22.04
CA SER A 103 5.52 23.16 21.58
C SER A 103 6.47 22.50 22.58
N LEU A 104 6.03 21.42 23.19
CA LEU A 104 6.79 20.63 24.16
C LEU A 104 7.01 19.22 23.63
N ARG A 105 8.17 18.66 23.95
CA ARG A 105 8.51 17.29 23.57
C ARG A 105 7.56 16.32 24.29
N ARG A 106 6.97 15.37 23.56
CA ARG A 106 5.97 14.43 24.12
C ARG A 106 6.58 13.59 25.26
N ALA A 107 5.77 13.29 26.27
CA ALA A 107 6.15 12.39 27.37
C ALA A 107 4.99 11.41 27.64
N PRO A 108 5.18 10.09 27.44
CA PRO A 108 6.38 9.43 26.92
C PRO A 108 6.68 9.78 25.44
N GLN A 109 7.94 9.61 25.03
CA GLN A 109 8.31 9.74 23.62
C GLN A 109 7.74 8.56 22.81
N PRO A 110 7.24 8.80 21.58
CA PRO A 110 6.81 7.72 20.71
C PRO A 110 8.00 6.82 20.33
N THR A 111 7.74 5.52 20.17
CA THR A 111 8.76 4.58 19.70
C THR A 111 9.12 4.87 18.24
N PRO A 112 10.31 4.45 17.77
CA PRO A 112 10.67 4.63 16.36
C PRO A 112 9.66 4.02 15.39
N ASP A 113 9.17 2.82 15.68
CA ASP A 113 8.14 2.16 14.88
C ASP A 113 6.82 2.96 14.87
N ALA A 114 6.43 3.56 16.00
CA ALA A 114 5.25 4.41 16.07
C ALA A 114 5.38 5.62 15.15
N VAL A 115 6.51 6.34 15.22
CA VAL A 115 6.79 7.50 14.35
C VAL A 115 6.83 7.08 12.88
N VAL A 116 7.55 6.02 12.53
CA VAL A 116 7.65 5.55 11.13
C VAL A 116 6.30 5.13 10.59
N SER A 117 5.47 4.51 11.43
CA SER A 117 4.17 4.00 11.01
C SER A 117 3.09 5.06 10.84
N SER A 118 3.16 6.18 11.57
CA SER A 118 2.21 7.29 11.48
C SER A 118 2.43 8.19 10.27
N LEU A 119 3.65 8.20 9.71
CA LEU A 119 4.00 9.03 8.56
C LEU A 119 3.30 8.57 7.28
N SER A 120 2.60 9.52 6.65
CA SER A 120 1.91 9.31 5.37
C SER A 120 2.87 8.88 4.25
N PHE A 121 2.42 8.09 3.26
CA PHE A 121 3.22 7.74 2.07
C PHE A 121 4.02 8.89 1.45
N GLY A 122 3.41 10.07 1.31
CA GLY A 122 4.05 11.23 0.70
C GLY A 122 5.24 11.80 1.48
N PHE A 123 5.36 11.49 2.77
CA PHE A 123 6.52 11.85 3.57
C PHE A 123 7.79 11.20 3.00
N TRP A 124 7.74 9.93 2.63
CA TRP A 124 8.92 9.17 2.18
C TRP A 124 9.49 9.72 0.87
N ASN A 125 8.62 10.11 -0.06
CA ASN A 125 9.06 10.80 -1.28
C ASN A 125 9.66 12.18 -0.96
N GLY A 126 9.10 12.93 0.00
CA GLY A 126 9.66 14.20 0.44
C GLY A 126 11.02 14.04 1.10
N PHE A 127 11.19 13.01 1.93
CA PHE A 127 12.45 12.65 2.57
C PHE A 127 13.52 12.30 1.53
N LEU A 128 13.24 11.39 0.60
CA LEU A 128 14.22 10.99 -0.43
C LEU A 128 14.63 12.14 -1.35
N ASN A 129 13.68 13.01 -1.75
CA ASN A 129 13.99 14.21 -2.54
C ASN A 129 14.80 15.26 -1.76
N GLY A 130 14.71 15.26 -0.43
CA GLY A 130 15.45 16.19 0.43
C GLY A 130 16.88 15.75 0.74
N LEU A 131 17.29 14.54 0.34
CA LEU A 131 18.64 14.04 0.59
C LEU A 131 19.68 14.84 -0.19
N THR A 132 20.79 15.15 0.45
CA THR A 132 21.92 15.82 -0.20
C THR A 132 22.79 14.83 -0.97
N SER A 133 23.71 15.34 -1.80
CA SER A 133 24.72 14.52 -2.49
C SER A 133 25.58 13.65 -1.55
N ARG A 134 25.60 13.95 -0.24
CA ARG A 134 26.29 13.17 0.79
C ARG A 134 25.48 11.92 1.18
N GLU A 135 24.19 12.07 1.43
CA GLU A 135 23.35 10.98 1.96
C GLU A 135 22.77 10.11 0.85
N GLN A 136 22.30 10.76 -0.23
CA GLN A 136 21.56 10.14 -1.32
C GLN A 136 22.22 8.88 -1.87
N PRO A 137 23.51 8.86 -2.24
CA PRO A 137 24.10 7.67 -2.86
C PRO A 137 24.10 6.45 -1.95
N ARG A 138 24.29 6.64 -0.64
CA ARG A 138 24.35 5.55 0.33
C ARG A 138 22.95 5.08 0.73
N ILE A 139 22.06 6.02 1.07
CA ILE A 139 20.69 5.69 1.48
C ILE A 139 19.93 5.01 0.33
N LEU A 140 20.06 5.48 -0.91
CA LEU A 140 19.41 4.83 -2.05
C LEU A 140 20.02 3.46 -2.38
N THR A 141 21.33 3.28 -2.22
CA THR A 141 21.96 1.94 -2.38
C THR A 141 21.37 0.95 -1.38
N ASP A 142 21.29 1.34 -0.10
CA ASP A 142 20.81 0.46 0.95
C ASP A 142 19.27 0.25 0.88
N THR A 143 18.51 1.28 0.48
CA THR A 143 17.04 1.19 0.30
C THR A 143 16.69 0.25 -0.86
N PHE A 144 17.37 0.40 -2.00
CA PHE A 144 17.12 -0.34 -3.23
C PHE A 144 18.23 -1.37 -3.46
N ALA A 145 18.56 -2.16 -2.43
CA ALA A 145 19.69 -3.09 -2.42
C ALA A 145 19.68 -4.09 -3.58
N PHE A 146 18.51 -4.43 -4.12
CA PHE A 146 18.33 -5.39 -5.22
C PHE A 146 18.11 -4.74 -6.59
N HIS A 147 18.29 -3.42 -6.71
CA HIS A 147 18.30 -2.76 -8.02
C HIS A 147 19.47 -3.29 -8.88
N PRO A 148 19.30 -3.52 -10.20
CA PRO A 148 20.36 -4.06 -11.09
C PRO A 148 21.67 -3.26 -11.08
N HIS A 149 21.60 -2.00 -10.70
CA HIS A 149 22.74 -1.10 -10.57
C HIS A 149 22.85 -0.51 -9.16
N SER A 150 22.50 -1.26 -8.11
CA SER A 150 22.57 -0.77 -6.74
C SER A 150 24.00 -0.55 -6.27
N LYS A 151 24.52 0.66 -6.51
CA LYS A 151 25.84 1.12 -6.07
C LYS A 151 25.84 2.64 -5.94
N PRO A 152 26.66 3.22 -5.04
CA PRO A 152 26.68 4.67 -4.84
C PRO A 152 26.93 5.45 -6.13
N LYS A 153 27.83 4.97 -7.00
CA LYS A 153 28.10 5.61 -8.30
C LYS A 153 26.86 5.77 -9.19
N HIS A 154 25.93 4.81 -9.17
CA HIS A 154 24.70 4.90 -9.95
C HIS A 154 23.74 5.96 -9.36
N TRP A 155 23.61 5.97 -8.04
CA TRP A 155 22.73 6.87 -7.29
C TRP A 155 23.31 8.27 -7.07
N SER A 156 24.58 8.51 -7.42
CA SER A 156 25.17 9.85 -7.52
C SER A 156 24.81 10.58 -8.81
N ILE A 157 24.28 9.88 -9.82
CA ILE A 157 23.93 10.46 -11.11
C ILE A 157 22.51 11.05 -11.04
N THR A 158 22.40 12.36 -11.29
CA THR A 158 21.14 13.11 -11.17
C THR A 158 20.00 12.53 -12.01
N SER A 159 20.26 12.11 -13.25
CA SER A 159 19.22 11.55 -14.12
C SER A 159 18.63 10.24 -13.57
N ASN A 160 19.48 9.35 -13.05
CA ASN A 160 19.02 8.07 -12.50
C ASN A 160 18.13 8.27 -11.27
N VAL A 161 18.49 9.25 -10.42
CA VAL A 161 17.70 9.60 -9.25
C VAL A 161 16.40 10.28 -9.67
N ALA A 162 16.44 11.17 -10.66
CA ALA A 162 15.25 11.80 -11.20
C ALA A 162 14.24 10.78 -11.75
N ASP A 163 14.72 9.77 -12.50
CA ASP A 163 13.88 8.69 -13.05
C ASP A 163 13.20 7.87 -11.93
N LEU A 164 13.96 7.51 -10.88
CA LEU A 164 13.41 6.83 -9.71
C LEU A 164 12.36 7.70 -9.01
N MET A 165 12.68 8.97 -8.75
CA MET A 165 11.77 9.90 -8.08
C MET A 165 10.48 10.12 -8.89
N GLU A 166 10.57 10.19 -10.21
CA GLU A 166 9.39 10.31 -11.07
C GLU A 166 8.47 9.09 -10.93
N LYS A 167 9.02 7.87 -10.92
CA LYS A 167 8.25 6.64 -10.70
C LYS A 167 7.59 6.63 -9.31
N LEU A 168 8.33 6.95 -8.25
CA LEU A 168 7.80 7.02 -6.89
C LEU A 168 6.68 8.06 -6.76
N GLN A 169 6.83 9.22 -7.40
CA GLN A 169 5.80 10.27 -7.41
C GLN A 169 4.57 9.87 -8.22
N LYS A 170 4.73 9.14 -9.34
CA LYS A 170 3.59 8.57 -10.09
C LYS A 170 2.76 7.64 -9.21
N ILE A 171 3.41 6.72 -8.50
CA ILE A 171 2.73 5.80 -7.58
C ILE A 171 2.07 6.57 -6.41
N GLN A 172 2.73 7.59 -5.86
CA GLN A 172 2.13 8.46 -4.83
C GLN A 172 0.86 9.15 -5.32
N ARG A 173 0.88 9.74 -6.52
CA ARG A 173 -0.31 10.40 -7.10
C ARG A 173 -1.46 9.44 -7.32
N LEU A 174 -1.15 8.19 -7.72
CA LEU A 174 -2.14 7.13 -7.87
C LEU A 174 -2.73 6.72 -6.51
N ARG A 175 -1.88 6.45 -5.51
CA ARG A 175 -2.27 6.12 -4.13
C ARG A 175 -3.16 7.20 -3.52
N ASN A 176 -2.81 8.47 -3.71
CA ASN A 176 -3.64 9.59 -3.24
C ASN A 176 -5.01 9.62 -3.94
N ALA A 177 -5.05 9.37 -5.25
CA ALA A 177 -6.31 9.28 -5.98
C ALA A 177 -7.21 8.15 -5.44
N VAL A 178 -6.63 6.98 -5.15
CA VAL A 178 -7.36 5.86 -4.52
C VAL A 178 -7.94 6.27 -3.16
N ALA A 179 -7.12 6.88 -2.29
CA ALA A 179 -7.54 7.30 -0.96
C ALA A 179 -8.64 8.39 -0.97
N HIS A 180 -8.65 9.25 -1.98
CA HIS A 180 -9.66 10.30 -2.16
C HIS A 180 -10.87 9.87 -3.03
N LEU A 181 -10.98 8.57 -3.35
CA LEU A 181 -12.04 8.03 -4.20
C LEU A 181 -12.14 8.74 -5.56
N GLU A 182 -10.98 9.11 -6.10
CA GLU A 182 -10.88 9.76 -7.40
C GLU A 182 -10.71 8.74 -8.53
N PRO A 183 -11.18 9.05 -9.76
CA PRO A 183 -11.01 8.16 -10.89
C PRO A 183 -9.53 7.99 -11.26
N ILE A 184 -8.98 6.80 -11.00
CA ILE A 184 -7.56 6.49 -11.22
C ILE A 184 -7.17 6.28 -12.69
N TRP A 185 -8.16 6.08 -13.56
CA TRP A 185 -7.99 5.84 -14.99
C TRP A 185 -7.83 7.12 -15.83
N LYS A 186 -7.85 8.31 -15.22
CA LYS A 186 -7.71 9.58 -15.94
C LYS A 186 -6.30 9.73 -16.53
N LYS A 187 -6.22 10.21 -17.77
CA LYS A 187 -4.97 10.36 -18.55
C LYS A 187 -3.80 11.01 -17.79
N HIS A 188 -4.05 12.09 -17.06
CA HIS A 188 -3.00 12.80 -16.31
C HIS A 188 -2.38 11.99 -15.15
N ARG A 189 -2.99 10.85 -14.78
CA ARG A 189 -2.46 9.91 -13.78
C ARG A 189 -1.76 8.71 -14.42
N LEU A 190 -1.90 8.56 -15.73
CA LEU A 190 -1.40 7.44 -16.52
C LEU A 190 -0.26 7.93 -17.43
N LYS A 191 -0.20 7.44 -18.69
CA LYS A 191 0.81 7.84 -19.67
C LYS A 191 0.45 9.11 -20.43
N GLY A 192 -0.83 9.49 -20.46
CA GLY A 192 -1.32 10.64 -21.22
C GLY A 192 -1.60 10.34 -22.69
N THR A 193 -1.22 9.13 -23.16
CA THR A 193 -1.36 8.68 -24.55
C THR A 193 -2.59 7.79 -24.77
N GLU A 194 -3.43 7.60 -23.75
CA GLU A 194 -4.62 6.75 -23.84
C GLU A 194 -5.65 7.39 -24.78
N THR A 195 -5.87 6.81 -25.95
CA THR A 195 -6.88 7.23 -26.93
C THR A 195 -8.23 6.53 -26.76
N HIS A 196 -8.23 5.30 -26.25
CA HIS A 196 -9.42 4.48 -26.02
C HIS A 196 -9.49 4.04 -24.55
N TRP A 197 -10.69 3.82 -24.01
CA TRP A 197 -10.86 3.46 -22.58
C TRP A 197 -10.11 2.19 -22.22
N SER A 198 -9.97 1.23 -23.13
CA SER A 198 -9.21 -0.01 -22.85
C SER A 198 -7.72 0.25 -22.60
N HIS A 199 -7.16 1.35 -23.10
CA HIS A 199 -5.76 1.71 -22.83
C HIS A 199 -5.55 2.10 -21.37
N CYS A 200 -6.57 2.61 -20.67
CA CYS A 200 -6.44 2.91 -19.25
C CYS A 200 -6.24 1.64 -18.41
N VAL A 201 -6.85 0.53 -18.83
CA VAL A 201 -6.65 -0.79 -18.19
C VAL A 201 -5.20 -1.25 -18.35
N VAL A 202 -4.62 -1.08 -19.54
CA VAL A 202 -3.21 -1.42 -19.79
C VAL A 202 -2.30 -0.55 -18.91
N SER A 203 -2.48 0.76 -18.94
CA SER A 203 -1.65 1.69 -18.15
C SER A 203 -1.75 1.45 -16.64
N LEU A 204 -2.93 1.07 -16.12
CA LEU A 204 -3.09 0.71 -14.71
C LEU A 204 -2.33 -0.57 -14.34
N ARG A 205 -2.27 -1.56 -15.24
CA ARG A 205 -1.48 -2.78 -15.04
C ARG A 205 0.02 -2.48 -15.08
N GLU A 206 0.45 -1.62 -15.99
CA GLU A 206 1.85 -1.19 -16.04
C GLU A 206 2.26 -0.40 -14.80
N LEU A 207 1.38 0.45 -14.25
CA LEU A 207 1.63 1.13 -12.97
C LEU A 207 1.74 0.14 -11.80
N HIS A 208 0.92 -0.91 -11.80
CA HIS A 208 1.08 -2.01 -10.85
C HIS A 208 2.43 -2.71 -11.03
N ASP A 209 2.85 -2.98 -12.27
CA ASP A 209 4.12 -3.66 -12.54
C ASP A 209 5.33 -2.79 -12.15
N ASP A 210 5.29 -1.47 -12.38
CA ASP A 210 6.27 -0.51 -11.87
C ASP A 210 6.36 -0.54 -10.33
N MET A 211 5.21 -0.59 -9.65
CA MET A 211 5.15 -0.70 -8.19
C MET A 211 5.78 -2.02 -7.70
N MET A 212 5.47 -3.14 -8.36
CA MET A 212 6.06 -4.45 -8.06
C MET A 212 7.58 -4.46 -8.29
N GLN A 213 8.04 -3.81 -9.37
CA GLN A 213 9.45 -3.69 -9.69
C GLN A 213 10.20 -2.93 -8.59
N ILE A 214 9.70 -1.76 -8.17
CA ILE A 214 10.34 -0.97 -7.10
C ILE A 214 10.33 -1.74 -5.78
N MET A 215 9.22 -2.42 -5.45
CA MET A 215 9.14 -3.27 -4.27
C MET A 215 10.20 -4.37 -4.31
N SER A 216 10.42 -4.99 -5.48
CA SER A 216 11.43 -6.03 -5.65
C SER A 216 12.85 -5.51 -5.43
N TRP A 217 13.12 -4.24 -5.76
CA TRP A 217 14.41 -3.61 -5.47
C TRP A 217 14.65 -3.40 -3.97
N CYS A 218 13.58 -3.24 -3.19
CA CYS A 218 13.64 -3.14 -1.73
C CYS A 218 13.72 -4.53 -1.07
N CYS A 219 12.81 -5.43 -1.46
CA CYS A 219 12.69 -6.79 -0.94
C CYS A 219 12.03 -7.72 -1.97
N PRO A 220 12.81 -8.59 -2.67
CA PRO A 220 12.28 -9.54 -3.64
C PRO A 220 11.23 -10.50 -3.06
N HIS A 221 11.38 -10.89 -1.79
CA HIS A 221 10.46 -11.79 -1.11
C HIS A 221 9.09 -11.12 -0.86
N ALA A 222 9.07 -9.84 -0.50
CA ALA A 222 7.81 -9.09 -0.36
C ALA A 222 7.10 -8.95 -1.70
N ALA A 223 7.85 -8.70 -2.78
CA ALA A 223 7.30 -8.68 -4.13
C ALA A 223 6.72 -10.05 -4.52
N SER A 224 7.46 -11.14 -4.32
CA SER A 224 6.96 -12.51 -4.56
C SER A 224 5.70 -12.82 -3.74
N ALA A 225 5.63 -12.38 -2.48
CA ALA A 225 4.44 -12.58 -1.65
C ALA A 225 3.20 -11.90 -2.24
N VAL A 226 3.33 -10.67 -2.75
CA VAL A 226 2.23 -9.97 -3.43
C VAL A 226 1.89 -10.66 -4.75
N GLU A 227 2.88 -11.19 -5.48
CA GLU A 227 2.63 -11.94 -6.73
C GLU A 227 1.65 -13.11 -6.56
N HIS A 228 1.76 -13.79 -5.42
CA HIS A 228 0.92 -14.93 -5.03
C HIS A 228 -0.27 -14.56 -4.15
N SER A 229 -0.48 -13.26 -3.88
CA SER A 229 -1.54 -12.80 -2.99
C SER A 229 -2.92 -12.81 -3.66
N TYR A 230 -3.95 -12.90 -2.83
CA TYR A 230 -5.33 -12.67 -3.27
C TYR A 230 -5.51 -11.26 -3.86
N ALA A 231 -4.88 -10.25 -3.25
CA ALA A 231 -4.96 -8.85 -3.68
C ALA A 231 -4.53 -8.67 -5.14
N ARG A 232 -3.39 -9.24 -5.54
CA ARG A 232 -2.93 -9.16 -6.94
C ARG A 232 -3.85 -9.92 -7.88
N ARG A 233 -4.27 -11.15 -7.53
CA ARG A 233 -5.21 -11.92 -8.38
C ARG A 233 -6.50 -11.15 -8.61
N LEU A 234 -7.05 -10.56 -7.55
CA LEU A 234 -8.24 -9.71 -7.62
C LEU A 234 -8.01 -8.49 -8.52
N PHE A 235 -6.89 -7.79 -8.33
CA PHE A 235 -6.53 -6.64 -9.16
C PHE A 235 -6.41 -7.03 -10.64
N LEU A 236 -5.71 -8.11 -10.99
CA LEU A 236 -5.55 -8.53 -12.38
C LEU A 236 -6.85 -8.99 -13.03
N GLY A 237 -7.77 -9.56 -12.23
CA GLY A 237 -9.11 -9.94 -12.68
C GLY A 237 -10.00 -8.72 -12.95
N ILE A 238 -10.07 -7.79 -11.99
CA ILE A 238 -10.91 -6.58 -12.09
C ILE A 238 -10.31 -5.55 -13.06
N CYS A 239 -8.99 -5.41 -13.11
CA CYS A 239 -8.30 -4.54 -14.06
C CYS A 239 -8.17 -5.22 -15.42
N SER A 240 -9.31 -5.57 -16.03
CA SER A 240 -9.40 -6.20 -17.34
C SER A 240 -10.53 -5.57 -18.16
N THR A 241 -10.41 -5.62 -19.49
CA THR A 241 -11.48 -5.14 -20.38
C THR A 241 -12.76 -5.96 -20.24
N ASN A 242 -12.63 -7.25 -19.92
CA ASN A 242 -13.77 -8.13 -19.65
C ASN A 242 -14.51 -7.72 -18.38
N ALA A 243 -13.79 -7.35 -17.31
CA ALA A 243 -14.42 -6.83 -16.10
C ALA A 243 -15.17 -5.54 -16.40
N VAL A 244 -14.56 -4.56 -17.10
CA VAL A 244 -15.27 -3.32 -17.49
C VAL A 244 -16.57 -3.64 -18.23
N LYS A 245 -16.52 -4.54 -19.21
CA LYS A 245 -17.71 -4.96 -19.97
C LYS A 245 -18.76 -5.64 -19.09
N ALA A 246 -18.34 -6.52 -18.18
CA ALA A 246 -19.24 -7.21 -17.26
C ALA A 246 -19.95 -6.23 -16.32
N PHE A 247 -19.21 -5.28 -15.73
CA PHE A 247 -19.78 -4.22 -14.89
C PHE A 247 -20.77 -3.34 -15.66
N LYS A 248 -20.46 -2.99 -16.92
CA LYS A 248 -21.39 -2.23 -17.78
C LYS A 248 -22.66 -3.03 -18.12
N ALA A 249 -22.55 -4.35 -18.29
CA ALA A 249 -23.66 -5.21 -18.68
C ALA A 249 -24.64 -5.47 -17.52
N ASP A 250 -24.14 -5.70 -16.31
CA ASP A 250 -24.95 -5.89 -15.11
C ASP A 250 -24.26 -5.26 -13.89
N PRO A 251 -24.53 -3.98 -13.57
CA PRO A 251 -23.85 -3.28 -12.48
C PRO A 251 -24.10 -3.90 -11.10
N PHE A 252 -25.17 -4.68 -10.92
CA PHE A 252 -25.57 -5.22 -9.61
C PHE A 252 -25.17 -6.69 -9.43
N ALA A 253 -24.89 -7.42 -10.51
CA ALA A 253 -24.38 -8.79 -10.45
C ALA A 253 -22.92 -8.94 -10.87
N ALA A 254 -22.29 -7.92 -11.46
CA ALA A 254 -20.90 -8.00 -11.87
C ALA A 254 -19.98 -8.30 -10.68
N GLY A 255 -19.13 -9.32 -10.85
CA GLY A 255 -18.16 -9.70 -9.84
C GLY A 255 -18.74 -10.42 -8.62
N ARG A 256 -19.95 -11.01 -8.70
CA ARG A 256 -20.43 -11.96 -7.68
C ARG A 256 -19.36 -13.02 -7.43
N MET A 257 -18.70 -12.93 -6.28
CA MET A 257 -17.84 -13.98 -5.77
C MET A 257 -18.73 -15.04 -5.14
N MET A 258 -18.50 -16.32 -5.42
CA MET A 258 -19.04 -17.39 -4.59
C MET A 258 -18.30 -17.33 -3.24
N PRO A 259 -18.96 -16.98 -2.13
CA PRO A 259 -18.29 -16.89 -0.84
C PRO A 259 -18.04 -18.29 -0.30
N PHE A 260 -16.81 -18.79 -0.41
CA PHE A 260 -16.20 -19.94 0.31
C PHE A 260 -17.10 -21.15 0.63
N ALA A 261 -18.14 -21.39 -0.16
CA ALA A 261 -19.01 -22.54 -0.02
C ALA A 261 -18.21 -23.74 -0.50
N ASP A 262 -17.94 -24.68 0.43
CA ASP A 262 -17.41 -26.02 0.19
C ASP A 262 -15.88 -26.19 0.18
N LEU A 263 -15.11 -25.39 0.93
CA LEU A 263 -13.67 -25.68 1.17
C LEU A 263 -13.34 -26.32 2.52
N LEU A 264 -14.34 -26.56 3.39
CA LEU A 264 -14.16 -27.49 4.49
C LEU A 264 -14.76 -28.84 4.07
N PRO A 265 -13.98 -29.93 3.93
CA PRO A 265 -14.58 -31.24 3.94
C PRO A 265 -15.38 -31.34 5.24
N ARG A 266 -16.65 -31.75 5.14
CA ARG A 266 -17.43 -32.17 6.31
C ARG A 266 -16.68 -33.33 6.94
N SER A 267 -15.75 -33.06 7.85
CA SER A 267 -15.16 -34.10 8.67
C SER A 267 -16.29 -34.62 9.55
N SER A 268 -16.78 -35.82 9.24
CA SER A 268 -17.56 -36.63 10.17
C SER A 268 -16.67 -36.93 11.37
N TYR A 269 -16.60 -35.99 12.33
CA TYR A 269 -16.08 -36.26 13.65
C TYR A 269 -17.09 -37.18 14.34
N SER A 270 -16.81 -38.48 14.30
CA SER A 270 -17.33 -39.41 15.30
C SER A 270 -16.57 -39.12 16.59
N MET A 271 -17.30 -38.76 17.65
CA MET A 271 -16.73 -38.62 18.99
C MET A 271 -16.31 -40.01 19.50
N PRO A 272 -15.08 -40.19 20.02
CA PRO A 272 -14.77 -41.39 20.79
C PRO A 272 -15.40 -41.31 22.19
N PRO A 273 -15.74 -42.44 22.83
CA PRO A 273 -16.44 -42.46 24.11
C PRO A 273 -15.58 -41.90 25.24
N SER A 274 -16.25 -41.17 26.13
CA SER A 274 -15.80 -40.64 27.41
C SER A 274 -14.73 -41.46 28.13
N TYR A 275 -13.60 -40.83 28.46
CA TYR A 275 -12.77 -41.26 29.59
C TYR A 275 -13.02 -40.35 30.79
N ALA A 276 -13.58 -40.96 31.82
CA ALA A 276 -13.77 -40.41 33.14
C ALA A 276 -12.43 -40.00 33.77
N TRP A 277 -12.47 -38.87 34.47
CA TRP A 277 -11.39 -38.38 35.31
C TRP A 277 -11.03 -39.40 36.40
N ILE A 278 -9.80 -39.94 36.37
CA ILE A 278 -9.17 -40.59 37.51
C ILE A 278 -8.06 -39.65 38.00
N ALA A 279 -8.15 -39.22 39.25
CA ALA A 279 -7.16 -38.37 39.90
C ALA A 279 -5.85 -39.16 40.18
N PRO A 280 -4.66 -38.56 40.00
CA PRO A 280 -3.40 -39.24 40.33
C PRO A 280 -2.97 -38.97 41.77
N GLN A 281 -2.75 -40.04 42.55
CA GLN A 281 -1.95 -40.00 43.76
C GLN A 281 -0.45 -40.04 43.41
N GLY A 282 0.30 -39.07 43.93
CA GLY A 282 1.60 -39.27 44.59
C GLY A 282 2.86 -39.58 43.76
N ASN A 283 3.79 -38.62 43.81
CA ASN A 283 5.28 -38.75 43.83
C ASN A 283 5.98 -39.43 42.63
N ALA A 284 7.14 -38.99 42.15
CA ALA A 284 8.07 -37.93 42.51
C ALA A 284 9.05 -37.74 41.31
N TYR A 285 9.86 -36.69 41.41
CA TYR A 285 11.03 -36.37 40.59
C TYR A 285 10.75 -35.79 39.20
N TRP A 286 10.83 -34.46 39.08
CA TRP A 286 11.86 -33.77 38.29
C TRP A 286 11.92 -32.31 38.73
N SER A 287 13.02 -31.99 39.41
CA SER A 287 13.39 -30.65 39.83
C SER A 287 13.94 -29.84 38.67
N ALA A 288 13.54 -28.56 38.67
CA ALA A 288 14.22 -27.39 38.13
C ALA A 288 14.18 -27.16 36.61
N MET A 289 13.25 -26.29 36.18
CA MET A 289 13.56 -24.94 35.70
C MET A 289 12.28 -24.09 35.73
N ARG A 290 12.28 -23.02 36.53
CA ARG A 290 11.17 -22.04 36.59
C ARG A 290 11.25 -21.07 35.41
N PRO A 291 10.12 -20.68 34.80
CA PRO A 291 10.01 -19.43 34.07
C PRO A 291 9.73 -18.28 35.05
N VAL A 292 10.43 -17.16 34.91
CA VAL A 292 10.10 -15.89 35.57
C VAL A 292 9.38 -15.02 34.54
N LEU A 293 8.11 -14.72 34.82
CA LEU A 293 7.39 -13.58 34.27
C LEU A 293 6.95 -12.69 35.43
N THR A 294 6.82 -11.39 35.12
CA THR A 294 6.38 -10.22 35.92
C THR A 294 7.48 -9.53 36.71
N TYR A 295 7.73 -8.22 36.56
CA TYR A 295 6.82 -7.10 36.25
C TYR A 295 7.16 -6.33 34.96
#